data_AF-A0A7W9SQ94-F1
#
_entry.id   AF-A0A7W9SQ94-F1
#
_cell.length_a   1.000
_cell.length_b   1.000
_cell.length_c   1.000
_cell.angle_alpha   90.00
_cell.angle_beta   90.00
_cell.angle_gamma   90.00
#
_symmetry.space_group_name_H-M   'P 1'
#
loop_
_entity.id
_entity.type
_entity.pdbx_description
1 polymer ?
#
loop_
_entity_poly.entity_id
_entity_poly.type
_entity_poly.pdbx_seq_one_letter_code
_entity_poly.pdbx_strand_id
1 'polypeptide(L)'
;MKLTLAALVLALTVSLPALAQELPLNPANKDAISELSTGMELETLPGGYLVVAPSKTMLGETKTDPSFGLKLSRQIAVYAPSPSGGLQQVVAVRHDVPDREFALKVARLTARLLRLHKDRTGKDVSYPAGEEVAQVWLTRTKAPHNATAAAETRVNHVYLFEINEPRPEVEWARTIAHEWGHLTLLTARGFKEPEGDSAGYFGERLFLKWLREDLLALPRKFNDFCERDGLQLYYTRQIAPLMARYNASGPADKRLGQLDTAGMDYYIGMALDTDEVFGSKVFSFALYHLEDITPQALVNAVRNAIFLETELKIKLPAWVPLAPDTYSVSGPAGKVLLDVRPLDPSKPTPFKVLAPGFKRLKAVSGNIPSVVLRRGAPKK
;
A
#
# COMPACT_ATOMS: atom_id res chain seq x y z
N MET A 1 -5.12 -13.57 -83.25
CA MET A 1 -5.14 -13.91 -81.82
C MET A 1 -3.97 -13.22 -81.14
N LYS A 2 -4.23 -12.13 -80.38
CA LYS A 2 -3.23 -11.46 -79.54
C LYS A 2 -3.55 -11.83 -78.09
N LEU A 3 -2.66 -12.55 -77.43
CA LEU A 3 -2.73 -12.85 -76.00
C LEU A 3 -2.13 -11.67 -75.23
N THR A 4 -2.98 -10.96 -74.50
CA THR A 4 -2.58 -9.87 -73.61
C THR A 4 -2.21 -10.46 -72.25
N LEU A 5 -0.93 -10.41 -71.89
CA LEU A 5 -0.40 -10.85 -70.61
C LEU A 5 -0.66 -9.75 -69.57
N ALA A 6 -1.63 -9.95 -68.68
CA ALA A 6 -1.88 -9.05 -67.56
C ALA A 6 -0.90 -9.36 -66.42
N ALA A 7 0.07 -8.46 -66.19
CA ALA A 7 0.97 -8.51 -65.05
C ALA A 7 0.21 -8.07 -63.78
N LEU A 8 -0.14 -9.04 -62.93
CA LEU A 8 -0.67 -8.80 -61.60
C LEU A 8 0.48 -8.38 -60.67
N VAL A 9 0.68 -7.07 -60.49
CA VAL A 9 1.60 -6.54 -59.49
C VAL A 9 0.89 -6.62 -58.13
N LEU A 10 1.16 -7.71 -57.40
CA LEU A 10 0.75 -7.85 -56.01
C LEU A 10 1.61 -6.91 -55.16
N ALA A 11 1.16 -5.68 -54.94
CA ALA A 11 1.78 -4.76 -54.00
C ALA A 11 1.54 -5.28 -52.57
N LEU A 12 2.41 -6.17 -52.11
CA LEU A 12 2.56 -6.49 -50.69
C LEU A 12 3.09 -5.22 -50.00
N THR A 13 2.17 -4.38 -49.53
CA THR A 13 2.49 -3.37 -48.53
C THR A 13 2.87 -4.10 -47.26
N VAL A 14 4.16 -4.37 -47.11
CA VAL A 14 4.75 -4.73 -45.82
C VAL A 14 4.55 -3.51 -44.93
N SER A 15 3.43 -3.47 -44.21
CA SER A 15 3.20 -2.50 -43.16
C SER A 15 4.28 -2.78 -42.13
N LEU A 16 5.31 -1.92 -42.11
CA LEU A 16 6.28 -1.92 -41.02
C LEU A 16 5.47 -1.90 -39.72
N PRO A 17 5.75 -2.78 -38.75
CA PRO A 17 5.06 -2.75 -37.49
C PRO A 17 5.18 -1.33 -36.94
N ALA A 18 4.03 -0.68 -36.72
CA ALA A 18 4.00 0.65 -36.15
C ALA A 18 4.82 0.59 -34.84
N LEU A 19 5.95 1.30 -34.82
CA LEU A 19 6.73 1.45 -33.60
C LEU A 19 5.78 2.04 -32.55
N ALA A 20 5.66 1.38 -31.40
CA ALA A 20 4.78 1.88 -30.36
C ALA A 20 5.23 3.28 -29.97
N GLN A 21 4.33 4.25 -30.13
CA GLN A 21 4.55 5.62 -29.68
C GLN A 21 4.76 5.61 -28.17
N GLU A 22 5.75 6.38 -27.69
CA GLU A 22 5.91 6.56 -26.25
C GLU A 22 4.62 7.16 -25.67
N LEU A 23 4.10 6.51 -24.63
CA LEU A 23 2.91 6.98 -23.95
C LEU A 23 3.21 8.30 -23.22
N PRO A 24 2.30 9.29 -23.26
CA PRO A 24 2.54 10.57 -22.61
C PRO A 24 2.59 10.42 -21.09
N LEU A 25 3.45 11.19 -20.44
CA LEU A 25 3.56 11.22 -18.98
C LEU A 25 2.32 11.85 -18.34
N ASN A 26 1.80 12.95 -18.91
CA ASN A 26 0.70 13.74 -18.35
C ASN A 26 -0.44 13.98 -19.36
N PRO A 27 -1.19 12.95 -19.78
CA PRO A 27 -2.30 13.13 -20.69
C PRO A 27 -3.47 13.88 -20.04
N ALA A 28 -4.12 14.75 -20.80
CA ALA A 28 -5.22 15.57 -20.32
C ALA A 28 -6.42 14.75 -19.81
N ASN A 29 -6.69 13.60 -20.41
CA ASN A 29 -7.76 12.68 -20.03
C ASN A 29 -7.55 11.30 -20.67
N LYS A 30 -8.50 10.38 -20.44
CA LYS A 30 -8.50 9.04 -21.03
C LYS A 30 -8.62 9.06 -22.56
N ASP A 31 -9.38 9.99 -23.13
CA ASP A 31 -9.62 10.06 -24.57
C ASP A 31 -8.33 10.42 -25.31
N ALA A 32 -7.54 11.35 -24.76
CA ALA A 32 -6.21 11.69 -25.26
C ALA A 32 -5.25 10.48 -25.28
N ILE A 33 -5.36 9.57 -24.31
CA ILE A 33 -4.62 8.31 -24.35
C ILE A 33 -5.18 7.42 -25.47
N SER A 34 -6.50 7.26 -25.53
CA SER A 34 -7.17 6.38 -26.51
C SER A 34 -6.83 6.73 -27.96
N GLU A 35 -6.69 8.03 -28.27
CA GLU A 35 -6.31 8.53 -29.60
C GLU A 35 -4.86 8.15 -29.96
N LEU A 36 -3.95 8.18 -28.99
CA LEU A 36 -2.54 7.82 -29.15
C LEU A 36 -2.30 6.30 -29.09
N SER A 37 -3.25 5.55 -28.55
CA SER A 37 -3.07 4.16 -28.16
C SER A 37 -3.69 3.18 -29.17
N THR A 38 -3.58 3.45 -30.47
CA THR A 38 -4.04 2.51 -31.50
C THR A 38 -3.34 1.17 -31.32
N GLY A 39 -4.12 0.10 -31.06
CA GLY A 39 -3.57 -1.22 -30.75
C GLY A 39 -3.17 -1.43 -29.29
N MET A 40 -3.67 -0.62 -28.35
CA MET A 40 -3.55 -0.85 -26.90
C MET A 40 -4.92 -1.17 -26.27
N GLU A 41 -4.87 -1.87 -25.15
CA GLU A 41 -6.01 -2.18 -24.29
C GLU A 41 -6.03 -1.21 -23.10
N LEU A 42 -7.18 -0.59 -22.86
CA LEU A 42 -7.39 0.36 -21.76
C LEU A 42 -8.36 -0.25 -20.74
N GLU A 43 -7.94 -0.30 -19.48
CA GLU A 43 -8.76 -0.79 -18.37
C GLU A 43 -8.88 0.28 -17.29
N THR A 44 -10.11 0.75 -17.05
CA THR A 44 -10.39 1.71 -15.97
C THR A 44 -10.59 0.98 -14.65
N LEU A 45 -9.82 1.36 -13.64
CA LEU A 45 -9.87 0.84 -12.29
C LEU A 45 -10.56 1.84 -11.34
N PRO A 46 -11.00 1.41 -10.15
CA PRO A 46 -11.62 2.32 -9.18
C PRO A 46 -10.68 3.46 -8.76
N GLY A 47 -11.27 4.59 -8.38
CA GLY A 47 -10.52 5.80 -8.03
C GLY A 47 -9.97 6.55 -9.24
N GLY A 48 -10.43 6.24 -10.46
CA GLY A 48 -10.01 6.93 -11.68
C GLY A 48 -8.65 6.49 -12.23
N TYR A 49 -8.09 5.39 -11.71
CA TYR A 49 -6.86 4.80 -12.22
C TYR A 49 -7.11 4.14 -13.58
N LEU A 50 -6.09 4.14 -14.44
CA LEU A 50 -6.15 3.55 -15.78
C LEU A 50 -4.93 2.68 -16.03
N VAL A 51 -5.14 1.45 -16.47
CA VAL A 51 -4.08 0.57 -16.97
C VAL A 51 -4.12 0.60 -18.50
N VAL A 52 -2.96 0.86 -19.11
CA VAL A 52 -2.78 0.92 -20.56
C VAL A 52 -1.75 -0.14 -20.94
N ALA A 53 -2.18 -1.15 -21.69
CA ALA A 53 -1.35 -2.28 -22.06
C ALA A 53 -1.27 -2.42 -23.59
N PRO A 54 -0.09 -2.66 -24.18
CA PRO A 54 0.02 -2.96 -25.60
C PRO A 54 -0.75 -4.25 -25.95
N SER A 55 -1.30 -4.30 -27.17
CA SER A 55 -1.81 -5.54 -27.74
C SER A 55 -0.72 -6.60 -27.82
N LYS A 56 -1.13 -7.86 -27.91
CA LYS A 56 -0.21 -9.02 -27.88
C LYS A 56 0.87 -9.00 -28.97
N THR A 57 0.67 -8.27 -30.06
CA THR A 57 1.57 -8.21 -31.22
C THR A 57 2.47 -6.97 -31.23
N MET A 58 2.18 -5.94 -30.43
CA MET A 58 2.93 -4.68 -30.45
C MET A 58 4.28 -4.83 -29.74
N LEU A 59 5.32 -4.24 -30.32
CA LEU A 59 6.64 -4.07 -29.68
C LEU A 59 6.89 -2.57 -29.54
N GLY A 60 7.39 -2.16 -28.38
CA GLY A 60 7.85 -0.81 -28.12
C GLY A 60 9.36 -0.70 -28.19
N GLU A 61 9.86 0.49 -27.87
CA GLU A 61 11.29 0.73 -27.70
C GLU A 61 11.85 -0.18 -26.60
N THR A 62 13.00 -0.80 -26.88
CA THR A 62 13.72 -1.58 -25.88
C THR A 62 14.39 -0.64 -24.89
N LYS A 63 13.97 -0.69 -23.63
CA LYS A 63 14.65 0.03 -22.55
C LYS A 63 15.57 -0.94 -21.79
N THR A 64 16.70 -0.41 -21.33
CA THR A 64 17.67 -1.14 -20.51
C THR A 64 17.56 -0.65 -19.07
N ASP A 65 17.42 -1.55 -18.11
CA ASP A 65 17.40 -1.15 -16.70
C ASP A 65 18.80 -0.73 -16.21
N PRO A 66 18.91 0.23 -15.28
CA PRO A 66 20.19 0.78 -14.84
C PRO A 66 20.98 -0.12 -13.88
N SER A 67 20.35 -1.12 -13.25
CA SER A 67 20.96 -1.93 -12.18
C SER A 67 21.49 -3.27 -12.67
N PHE A 68 20.78 -3.94 -13.58
CA PHE A 68 21.06 -5.31 -14.01
C PHE A 68 21.20 -5.46 -15.53
N GLY A 69 20.94 -4.41 -16.31
CA GLY A 69 21.08 -4.42 -17.76
C GLY A 69 20.02 -5.26 -18.51
N LEU A 70 18.88 -5.54 -17.87
CA LEU A 70 17.70 -6.18 -18.46
C LEU A 70 17.19 -5.31 -19.62
N LYS A 71 16.99 -5.93 -20.78
CA LYS A 71 16.51 -5.27 -21.98
C LYS A 71 15.09 -5.74 -22.27
N LEU A 72 14.11 -4.88 -22.04
CA LEU A 72 12.69 -5.20 -22.20
C LEU A 72 12.04 -4.23 -23.18
N SER A 73 11.27 -4.76 -24.12
CA SER A 73 10.68 -4.00 -25.24
C SER A 73 9.18 -3.76 -25.09
N ARG A 74 8.58 -4.11 -23.95
CA ARG A 74 7.16 -3.85 -23.67
C ARG A 74 6.99 -3.17 -22.33
N GLN A 75 5.94 -2.38 -22.23
CA GLN A 75 5.56 -1.63 -21.04
C GLN A 75 4.04 -1.65 -20.90
N ILE A 76 3.56 -1.91 -19.70
CA ILE A 76 2.20 -1.60 -19.26
C ILE A 76 2.28 -0.36 -18.38
N ALA A 77 1.53 0.69 -18.71
CA ALA A 77 1.51 1.92 -17.96
C ALA A 77 0.31 1.95 -16.99
N VAL A 78 0.53 2.47 -15.79
CA VAL A 78 -0.52 2.81 -14.84
C VAL A 78 -0.59 4.32 -14.72
N TYR A 79 -1.79 4.86 -14.92
CA TYR A 79 -2.11 6.27 -14.75
C TYR A 79 -2.98 6.47 -13.50
N ALA A 80 -2.71 7.55 -12.78
CA ALA A 80 -3.51 8.03 -11.65
C ALA A 80 -4.11 9.41 -11.97
N PRO A 81 -5.23 9.79 -11.32
CA PRO A 81 -5.71 11.17 -11.39
C PRO A 81 -4.70 12.16 -10.81
N SER A 82 -4.34 13.17 -11.59
CA SER A 82 -3.42 14.22 -11.17
C SER A 82 -4.13 15.31 -10.36
N PRO A 83 -3.53 15.86 -9.29
CA PRO A 83 -4.04 17.03 -8.58
C PRO A 83 -4.23 18.27 -9.48
N SER A 84 -3.45 18.41 -10.56
CA SER A 84 -3.58 19.50 -11.53
C SER A 84 -4.70 19.29 -12.55
N GLY A 85 -5.46 18.19 -12.44
CA GLY A 85 -6.40 17.73 -13.44
C GLY A 85 -5.76 16.79 -14.46
N GLY A 86 -6.58 15.93 -15.07
CA GLY A 86 -6.15 14.91 -16.02
C GLY A 86 -5.53 13.67 -15.36
N LEU A 87 -4.60 13.04 -16.07
CA LEU A 87 -3.94 11.80 -15.67
C LEU A 87 -2.42 11.98 -15.66
N GLN A 88 -1.74 11.29 -14.75
CA GLN A 88 -0.28 11.19 -14.69
C GLN A 88 0.12 9.72 -14.70
N GLN A 89 1.10 9.35 -15.53
CA GLN A 89 1.70 8.02 -15.46
C GLN A 89 2.49 7.93 -14.16
N VAL A 90 2.17 6.93 -13.34
CA VAL A 90 2.76 6.73 -12.01
C VAL A 90 3.50 5.40 -11.89
N VAL A 91 3.24 4.44 -12.77
CA VAL A 91 3.97 3.16 -12.85
C VAL A 91 4.22 2.78 -14.32
N ALA A 92 5.37 2.19 -14.58
CA ALA A 92 5.73 1.52 -15.82
C ALA A 92 6.16 0.08 -15.53
N VAL A 93 5.34 -0.91 -15.88
CA VAL A 93 5.66 -2.34 -15.73
C VAL A 93 6.26 -2.87 -17.03
N ARG A 94 7.55 -3.16 -17.02
CA ARG A 94 8.33 -3.64 -18.16
C ARG A 94 8.46 -5.14 -18.13
N HIS A 95 8.25 -5.77 -19.29
CA HIS A 95 8.18 -7.22 -19.38
C HIS A 95 8.54 -7.74 -20.78
N ASP A 96 8.81 -9.04 -20.88
CA ASP A 96 8.95 -9.74 -22.16
C ASP A 96 7.58 -10.21 -22.69
N VAL A 97 7.53 -10.54 -23.99
CA VAL A 97 6.32 -10.98 -24.70
C VAL A 97 5.48 -12.03 -23.93
N PRO A 98 6.05 -13.14 -23.44
CA PRO A 98 5.26 -14.20 -22.82
C PRO A 98 4.77 -13.86 -21.41
N ASP A 99 5.25 -12.76 -20.81
CA ASP A 99 4.98 -12.39 -19.41
C ASP A 99 3.87 -11.35 -19.27
N ARG A 100 3.17 -11.03 -20.36
CA ARG A 100 2.14 -10.00 -20.41
C ARG A 100 1.05 -10.18 -19.34
N GLU A 101 0.52 -11.39 -19.17
CA GLU A 101 -0.58 -11.62 -18.22
C GLU A 101 -0.13 -11.44 -16.77
N PHE A 102 1.10 -11.82 -16.46
CA PHE A 102 1.70 -11.54 -15.16
C PHE A 102 1.90 -10.03 -14.97
N ALA A 103 2.43 -9.34 -15.98
CA ALA A 103 2.62 -7.90 -15.97
C ALA A 103 1.31 -7.12 -15.76
N LEU A 104 0.20 -7.57 -16.36
CA LEU A 104 -1.13 -7.01 -16.13
C LEU A 104 -1.56 -7.16 -14.67
N LYS A 105 -1.36 -8.33 -14.06
CA LYS A 105 -1.66 -8.54 -12.64
C LYS A 105 -0.81 -7.64 -11.73
N VAL A 106 0.47 -7.45 -12.05
CA VAL A 106 1.37 -6.52 -11.34
C VAL A 106 0.84 -5.09 -11.46
N ALA A 107 0.53 -4.63 -12.68
CA ALA A 107 0.02 -3.28 -12.93
C ALA A 107 -1.31 -3.00 -12.20
N ARG A 108 -2.25 -3.96 -12.20
CA ARG A 108 -3.50 -3.84 -11.46
C ARG A 108 -3.28 -3.78 -9.95
N LEU A 109 -2.40 -4.64 -9.43
CA LEU A 109 -2.08 -4.63 -8.01
C LEU A 109 -1.46 -3.30 -7.59
N THR A 110 -0.42 -2.82 -8.28
CA THR A 110 0.24 -1.55 -7.93
C THR A 110 -0.69 -0.35 -8.06
N ALA A 111 -1.57 -0.31 -9.09
CA ALA A 111 -2.63 0.69 -9.20
C ALA A 111 -3.56 0.68 -7.96
N ARG A 112 -3.94 -0.51 -7.50
CA ARG A 112 -4.80 -0.68 -6.31
C ARG A 112 -4.07 -0.30 -5.02
N LEU A 113 -2.77 -0.60 -4.90
CA LEU A 113 -1.94 -0.16 -3.78
C LEU A 113 -1.85 1.37 -3.72
N LEU A 114 -1.61 2.02 -4.86
CA LEU A 114 -1.59 3.49 -4.97
C LEU A 114 -2.94 4.11 -4.59
N ARG A 115 -4.04 3.55 -5.10
CA ARG A 115 -5.39 4.01 -4.75
C ARG A 115 -5.63 3.88 -3.25
N LEU A 116 -5.38 2.70 -2.67
CA LEU A 116 -5.57 2.46 -1.25
C LEU A 116 -4.69 3.37 -0.39
N HIS A 117 -3.46 3.60 -0.82
CA HIS A 117 -2.59 4.59 -0.17
C HIS A 117 -3.26 5.96 -0.15
N LYS A 118 -3.67 6.50 -1.31
CA LYS A 118 -4.36 7.79 -1.42
C LYS A 118 -5.63 7.87 -0.58
N ASP A 119 -6.50 6.85 -0.68
CA ASP A 119 -7.77 6.79 0.04
C ASP A 119 -7.56 6.78 1.57
N ARG A 120 -6.51 6.12 2.05
CA ARG A 120 -6.24 5.90 3.48
C ARG A 120 -5.42 7.02 4.09
N THR A 121 -4.47 7.58 3.34
CA THR A 121 -3.55 8.60 3.83
C THR A 121 -3.97 10.02 3.49
N GLY A 122 -4.82 10.18 2.47
CA GLY A 122 -5.16 11.46 1.86
C GLY A 122 -4.01 12.06 1.03
N LYS A 123 -2.95 11.29 0.77
CA LYS A 123 -1.75 11.76 0.08
C LYS A 123 -1.45 10.89 -1.13
N ASP A 124 -0.95 11.52 -2.19
CA ASP A 124 -0.32 10.79 -3.28
C ASP A 124 1.04 10.25 -2.81
N VAL A 125 1.44 9.10 -3.37
CA VAL A 125 2.77 8.55 -3.12
C VAL A 125 3.83 9.48 -3.70
N SER A 126 4.93 9.65 -2.97
CA SER A 126 6.14 10.30 -3.48
C SER A 126 7.24 9.26 -3.60
N TYR A 127 7.87 9.17 -4.77
CA TYR A 127 8.97 8.24 -4.99
C TYR A 127 10.32 8.87 -4.61
N PRO A 128 11.34 8.05 -4.28
CA PRO A 128 12.69 8.52 -4.00
C PRO A 128 13.25 9.41 -5.12
N ALA A 129 14.13 10.34 -4.74
CA ALA A 129 14.76 11.31 -5.65
C ALA A 129 13.79 12.25 -6.43
N GLY A 130 12.51 12.30 -6.06
CA GLY A 130 11.52 13.14 -6.74
C GLY A 130 11.06 12.56 -8.08
N GLU A 131 11.27 11.26 -8.29
CA GLU A 131 10.82 10.55 -9.49
C GLU A 131 9.30 10.56 -9.59
N GLU A 132 8.77 10.69 -10.80
CA GLU A 132 7.31 10.69 -11.05
C GLU A 132 6.76 9.29 -11.33
N VAL A 133 7.62 8.38 -11.80
CA VAL A 133 7.22 7.04 -12.27
C VAL A 133 8.01 5.96 -11.56
N ALA A 134 7.31 5.01 -10.95
CA ALA A 134 7.91 3.76 -10.49
C ALA A 134 8.16 2.82 -11.68
N GLN A 135 9.39 2.33 -11.83
CA GLN A 135 9.74 1.38 -12.89
C GLN A 135 9.72 -0.04 -12.32
N VAL A 136 8.81 -0.90 -12.77
CA VAL A 136 8.76 -2.31 -12.36
C VAL A 136 9.31 -3.18 -13.47
N TRP A 137 10.33 -3.98 -13.20
CA TRP A 137 11.03 -4.82 -14.16
C TRP A 137 10.77 -6.28 -13.87
N LEU A 138 10.27 -7.01 -14.87
CA LEU A 138 9.93 -8.42 -14.72
C LEU A 138 10.93 -9.28 -15.48
N THR A 139 11.54 -10.24 -14.79
CA THR A 139 12.46 -11.19 -15.42
C THR A 139 12.22 -12.62 -14.95
N ARG A 140 12.47 -13.56 -15.85
CA ARG A 140 12.46 -15.01 -15.58
C ARG A 140 13.78 -15.51 -15.01
N THR A 141 14.79 -14.64 -14.90
CA THR A 141 16.11 -14.98 -14.36
C THR A 141 16.16 -14.76 -12.86
N LYS A 142 17.09 -15.46 -12.20
CA LYS A 142 17.46 -15.21 -10.80
C LYS A 142 18.04 -13.82 -10.61
N ALA A 143 17.90 -13.30 -9.39
CA ALA A 143 18.61 -12.10 -8.97
C ALA A 143 20.13 -12.31 -9.04
N PRO A 144 20.90 -11.43 -9.70
CA PRO A 144 22.33 -11.64 -9.95
C PRO A 144 23.20 -11.72 -8.69
N HIS A 145 22.78 -11.06 -7.60
CA HIS A 145 23.59 -10.91 -6.39
C HIS A 145 23.01 -11.60 -5.15
N ASN A 146 21.79 -12.14 -5.27
CA ASN A 146 21.14 -12.89 -4.19
C ASN A 146 20.22 -13.95 -4.80
N ALA A 147 20.72 -15.17 -4.96
CA ALA A 147 19.96 -16.25 -5.60
C ALA A 147 18.67 -16.65 -4.87
N THR A 148 18.41 -16.11 -3.66
CA THR A 148 17.17 -16.34 -2.90
C THR A 148 16.20 -15.16 -2.94
N ALA A 149 16.61 -14.01 -3.52
CA ALA A 149 15.75 -12.85 -3.62
C ALA A 149 14.70 -13.04 -4.73
N ALA A 150 13.43 -13.05 -4.32
CA ALA A 150 12.29 -13.02 -5.23
C ALA A 150 12.08 -11.65 -5.89
N ALA A 151 12.53 -10.59 -5.21
CA ALA A 151 12.41 -9.22 -5.67
C ALA A 151 13.45 -8.32 -4.98
N GLU A 152 13.65 -7.12 -5.52
CA GLU A 152 14.52 -6.09 -4.94
C GLU A 152 14.06 -4.69 -5.38
N THR A 153 14.20 -3.71 -4.49
CA THR A 153 13.94 -2.30 -4.77
C THR A 153 15.22 -1.48 -4.77
N ARG A 154 15.41 -0.62 -5.78
CA ARG A 154 16.51 0.34 -5.91
C ARG A 154 15.99 1.68 -6.40
N VAL A 155 16.08 2.73 -5.58
CA VAL A 155 15.55 4.07 -5.92
C VAL A 155 14.05 3.95 -6.29
N ASN A 156 13.65 4.28 -7.52
CA ASN A 156 12.29 4.13 -8.03
C ASN A 156 12.09 2.86 -8.88
N HIS A 157 13.03 1.93 -8.83
CA HIS A 157 12.98 0.68 -9.58
C HIS A 157 12.65 -0.50 -8.67
N VAL A 158 11.66 -1.29 -9.06
CA VAL A 158 11.29 -2.57 -8.43
C VAL A 158 11.59 -3.68 -9.42
N TYR A 159 12.32 -4.70 -9.00
CA TYR A 159 12.67 -5.85 -9.82
C TYR A 159 11.96 -7.08 -9.27
N LEU A 160 11.21 -7.80 -10.11
CA LEU A 160 10.64 -9.11 -9.77
C LEU A 160 11.38 -10.19 -10.57
N PHE A 161 11.98 -11.12 -9.85
CA PHE A 161 12.79 -12.20 -10.40
C PHE A 161 12.01 -13.51 -10.46
N GLU A 162 12.45 -14.42 -11.32
CA GLU A 162 11.90 -15.77 -11.45
C GLU A 162 10.37 -15.80 -11.57
N ILE A 163 9.78 -14.87 -12.33
CA ILE A 163 8.32 -14.72 -12.43
C ILE A 163 7.61 -15.92 -13.08
N ASN A 164 8.36 -16.82 -13.70
CA ASN A 164 7.89 -18.07 -14.27
C ASN A 164 7.86 -19.23 -13.26
N GLU A 165 8.40 -19.04 -12.05
CA GLU A 165 8.27 -20.03 -10.98
C GLU A 165 6.83 -20.05 -10.44
N PRO A 166 6.19 -21.23 -10.36
CA PRO A 166 4.86 -21.36 -9.78
C PRO A 166 4.88 -20.95 -8.30
N ARG A 167 4.06 -19.95 -7.95
CA ARG A 167 3.83 -19.51 -6.57
C ARG A 167 2.34 -19.24 -6.35
N PRO A 168 1.81 -19.45 -5.14
CA PRO A 168 0.46 -19.00 -4.81
C PRO A 168 0.30 -17.50 -5.08
N GLU A 169 -0.86 -17.06 -5.57
CA GLU A 169 -1.06 -15.65 -5.93
C GLU A 169 -0.81 -14.71 -4.74
N VAL A 170 -1.23 -15.11 -3.54
CA VAL A 170 -0.99 -14.31 -2.32
C VAL A 170 0.50 -14.09 -2.03
N GLU A 171 1.39 -15.02 -2.41
CA GLU A 171 2.85 -14.83 -2.25
C GLU A 171 3.38 -13.79 -3.24
N TRP A 172 2.85 -13.72 -4.46
CA TRP A 172 3.18 -12.62 -5.38
C TRP A 172 2.64 -11.28 -4.88
N ALA A 173 1.40 -11.25 -4.38
CA ALA A 173 0.85 -10.04 -3.76
C ALA A 173 1.72 -9.56 -2.59
N ARG A 174 2.16 -10.51 -1.76
CA ARG A 174 3.05 -10.30 -0.62
C ARG A 174 4.39 -9.69 -1.05
N THR A 175 5.09 -10.33 -1.99
CA THR A 175 6.38 -9.84 -2.53
C THR A 175 6.24 -8.46 -3.16
N ILE A 176 5.21 -8.23 -3.97
CA ILE A 176 5.00 -6.91 -4.61
C ILE A 176 4.73 -5.84 -3.55
N ALA A 177 3.88 -6.13 -2.56
CA ALA A 177 3.60 -5.19 -1.48
C ALA A 177 4.82 -4.91 -0.58
N HIS A 178 5.71 -5.90 -0.41
CA HIS A 178 6.99 -5.71 0.28
C HIS A 178 7.85 -4.68 -0.46
N GLU A 179 8.14 -4.90 -1.74
CA GLU A 179 8.93 -3.94 -2.52
C GLU A 179 8.25 -2.56 -2.63
N TRP A 180 6.92 -2.56 -2.77
CA TRP A 180 6.15 -1.31 -2.78
C TRP A 180 6.26 -0.56 -1.44
N GLY A 181 6.38 -1.30 -0.33
CA GLY A 181 6.66 -0.75 0.98
C GLY A 181 7.95 0.05 1.01
N HIS A 182 9.07 -0.54 0.56
CA HIS A 182 10.36 0.14 0.43
C HIS A 182 10.27 1.41 -0.41
N LEU A 183 9.48 1.37 -1.48
CA LEU A 183 9.36 2.48 -2.41
C LEU A 183 8.52 3.63 -1.86
N THR A 184 7.51 3.36 -1.04
CA THR A 184 6.43 4.33 -0.77
C THR A 184 6.22 4.70 0.69
N LEU A 185 6.79 3.95 1.63
CA LEU A 185 6.56 4.16 3.06
C LEU A 185 7.80 4.71 3.76
N LEU A 186 7.57 5.66 4.67
CA LEU A 186 8.59 6.20 5.57
C LEU A 186 8.47 5.45 6.91
N THR A 187 9.39 4.53 7.18
CA THR A 187 9.32 3.66 8.36
C THR A 187 10.61 3.69 9.18
N ALA A 188 10.57 2.99 10.32
CA ALA A 188 11.75 2.79 11.13
C ALA A 188 12.82 1.97 10.38
N ARG A 189 14.08 2.32 10.63
CA ARG A 189 15.28 1.69 10.07
C ARG A 189 16.25 1.36 11.21
N GLY A 190 17.36 0.71 10.86
CA GLY A 190 18.42 0.33 11.81
C GLY A 190 18.17 -1.01 12.50
N PHE A 191 17.17 -1.76 12.06
CA PHE A 191 17.02 -3.16 12.43
C PHE A 191 18.22 -3.98 11.90
N LYS A 192 18.45 -5.14 12.49
CA LYS A 192 19.45 -6.12 12.06
C LYS A 192 18.78 -7.32 11.39
N GLU A 193 17.54 -7.62 11.79
CA GLU A 193 16.76 -8.72 11.28
C GLU A 193 15.27 -8.34 11.22
N PRO A 194 14.49 -8.92 10.28
CA PRO A 194 14.95 -9.70 9.12
C PRO A 194 15.67 -8.86 8.05
N GLU A 195 15.54 -7.54 8.08
CA GLU A 195 16.21 -6.60 7.18
C GLU A 195 16.49 -5.26 7.89
N GLY A 196 17.34 -4.41 7.32
CA GLY A 196 17.74 -3.14 7.95
C GLY A 196 16.69 -2.03 7.93
N ASP A 197 15.78 -2.08 6.97
CA ASP A 197 14.71 -1.11 6.78
C ASP A 197 13.36 -1.82 6.88
N SER A 198 12.53 -1.46 7.86
CA SER A 198 11.24 -2.13 8.07
C SER A 198 10.19 -1.85 6.99
N ALA A 199 10.47 -0.95 6.03
CA ALA A 199 9.50 -0.51 5.02
C ALA A 199 8.92 -1.67 4.22
N GLY A 200 9.75 -2.68 3.91
CA GLY A 200 9.33 -3.83 3.13
C GLY A 200 8.33 -4.69 3.90
N TYR A 201 8.77 -5.22 5.05
CA TYR A 201 7.89 -6.00 5.92
C TYR A 201 6.64 -5.20 6.33
N PHE A 202 6.78 -3.91 6.61
CA PHE A 202 5.64 -3.07 6.98
C PHE A 202 4.65 -2.91 5.83
N GLY A 203 5.12 -2.57 4.63
CA GLY A 203 4.29 -2.41 3.44
C GLY A 203 3.53 -3.68 3.09
N GLU A 204 4.19 -4.84 3.17
CA GLU A 204 3.55 -6.14 3.00
C GLU A 204 2.33 -6.29 3.93
N ARG A 205 2.48 -6.07 5.25
CA ARG A 205 1.39 -6.27 6.21
C ARG A 205 0.31 -5.19 6.09
N LEU A 206 0.70 -3.93 5.91
CA LEU A 206 -0.21 -2.80 5.82
C LEU A 206 -1.08 -2.88 4.56
N PHE A 207 -0.45 -3.06 3.40
CA PHE A 207 -1.16 -3.10 2.14
C PHE A 207 -2.05 -4.34 2.03
N LEU A 208 -1.59 -5.52 2.49
CA LEU A 208 -2.45 -6.72 2.47
C LEU A 208 -3.61 -6.60 3.46
N LYS A 209 -3.44 -5.93 4.61
CA LYS A 209 -4.56 -5.56 5.51
C LYS A 209 -5.59 -4.70 4.77
N TRP A 210 -5.15 -3.63 4.11
CA TRP A 210 -6.05 -2.73 3.39
C TRP A 210 -6.73 -3.38 2.19
N LEU A 211 -6.02 -4.20 1.40
CA LEU A 211 -6.58 -4.98 0.30
C LEU A 211 -7.66 -5.95 0.77
N ARG A 212 -7.43 -6.60 1.93
CA ARG A 212 -8.43 -7.48 2.55
C ARG A 212 -9.67 -6.68 2.94
N GLU A 213 -9.51 -5.57 3.65
CA GLU A 213 -10.63 -4.71 4.06
C GLU A 213 -11.42 -4.20 2.85
N ASP A 214 -10.73 -3.82 1.78
CA ASP A 214 -11.34 -3.39 0.52
C ASP A 214 -12.17 -4.51 -0.13
N LEU A 215 -11.67 -5.76 -0.17
CA LEU A 215 -12.42 -6.91 -0.69
C LEU A 215 -13.64 -7.31 0.18
N LEU A 216 -13.59 -7.02 1.48
CA LEU A 216 -14.70 -7.26 2.39
C LEU A 216 -15.77 -6.17 2.26
N ALA A 217 -15.35 -4.92 2.05
CA ALA A 217 -16.25 -3.79 1.82
C ALA A 217 -16.93 -3.86 0.44
N LEU A 218 -16.21 -4.33 -0.59
CA LEU A 218 -16.69 -4.43 -1.96
C LEU A 218 -16.43 -5.85 -2.48
N PRO A 219 -17.46 -6.71 -2.64
CA PRO A 219 -17.30 -8.05 -3.20
C PRO A 219 -17.07 -7.98 -4.72
N ARG A 220 -15.91 -7.47 -5.13
CA ARG A 220 -15.48 -7.37 -6.53
C ARG A 220 -14.23 -8.22 -6.75
N LYS A 221 -14.08 -8.78 -7.95
CA LYS A 221 -12.84 -9.44 -8.39
C LYS A 221 -12.00 -8.43 -9.16
N PHE A 222 -10.74 -8.28 -8.78
CA PHE A 222 -9.81 -7.31 -9.39
C PHE A 222 -8.87 -7.93 -10.45
N ASN A 223 -8.97 -9.25 -10.68
CA ASN A 223 -8.06 -10.01 -11.57
C ASN A 223 -6.58 -9.60 -11.39
N ASP A 224 -6.20 -9.39 -10.14
CA ASP A 224 -4.86 -9.16 -9.63
C ASP A 224 -4.41 -10.44 -8.88
N PHE A 225 -3.36 -10.35 -8.07
CA PHE A 225 -2.87 -11.46 -7.25
C PHE A 225 -3.66 -11.66 -5.93
N CYS A 226 -4.75 -10.92 -5.72
CA CYS A 226 -5.42 -10.80 -4.42
C CYS A 226 -6.74 -11.56 -4.38
N GLU A 227 -6.67 -12.85 -4.07
CA GLU A 227 -7.84 -13.66 -3.75
C GLU A 227 -8.30 -13.46 -2.31
N ARG A 228 -9.63 -13.45 -2.09
CA ARG A 228 -10.23 -13.22 -0.76
C ARG A 228 -9.71 -14.20 0.29
N ASP A 229 -9.70 -15.49 -0.03
CA ASP A 229 -9.33 -16.54 0.93
C ASP A 229 -7.82 -16.49 1.22
N GLY A 230 -7.00 -16.22 0.21
CA GLY A 230 -5.57 -15.98 0.37
C GLY A 230 -5.27 -14.81 1.31
N LEU A 231 -5.90 -13.65 1.07
CA LEU A 231 -5.73 -12.49 1.93
C LEU A 231 -6.27 -12.70 3.35
N GLN A 232 -7.40 -13.40 3.50
CA GLN A 232 -7.94 -13.73 4.82
C GLN A 232 -6.99 -14.65 5.60
N LEU A 233 -6.46 -15.68 4.94
CA LEU A 233 -5.51 -16.61 5.55
C LEU A 233 -4.22 -15.89 5.95
N TYR A 234 -3.69 -15.04 5.07
CA TYR A 234 -2.52 -14.22 5.36
C TYR A 234 -2.77 -13.29 6.55
N TYR A 235 -3.90 -12.59 6.58
CA TYR A 235 -4.27 -11.72 7.71
C TYR A 235 -4.30 -12.48 9.04
N THR A 236 -4.98 -13.63 9.07
CA THR A 236 -5.10 -14.44 10.28
C THR A 236 -3.74 -14.95 10.78
N ARG A 237 -2.81 -15.29 9.88
CA ARG A 237 -1.51 -15.88 10.24
C ARG A 237 -0.42 -14.86 10.50
N GLN A 238 -0.39 -13.77 9.73
CA GLN A 238 0.76 -12.86 9.67
C GLN A 238 0.46 -11.47 10.24
N ILE A 239 -0.79 -11.00 10.19
CA ILE A 239 -1.15 -9.63 10.60
C ILE A 239 -1.80 -9.62 11.98
N ALA A 240 -2.89 -10.36 12.16
CA ALA A 240 -3.66 -10.37 13.39
C ALA A 240 -2.82 -10.73 14.63
N PRO A 241 -1.87 -11.70 14.57
CA PRO A 241 -1.01 -11.99 15.72
C PRO A 241 -0.08 -10.83 16.10
N LEU A 242 0.39 -10.02 15.15
CA LEU A 242 1.23 -8.85 15.44
C LEU A 242 0.44 -7.80 16.22
N MET A 243 -0.74 -7.46 15.70
CA MET A 243 -1.66 -6.51 16.34
C MET A 243 -2.05 -7.01 17.73
N ALA A 244 -2.43 -8.29 17.87
CA ALA A 244 -2.79 -8.88 19.15
C ALA A 244 -1.66 -8.82 20.18
N ARG A 245 -0.40 -9.07 19.78
CA ARG A 245 0.77 -8.98 20.67
C ARG A 245 0.98 -7.55 21.18
N TYR A 246 0.93 -6.56 20.31
CA TYR A 246 1.02 -5.15 20.72
C TYR A 246 -0.16 -4.77 21.61
N ASN A 247 -1.38 -5.11 21.19
CA ASN A 247 -2.59 -4.81 21.92
C ASN A 247 -2.57 -5.40 23.34
N ALA A 248 -2.01 -6.59 23.54
CA ALA A 248 -1.86 -7.20 24.86
C ALA A 248 -0.83 -6.48 25.75
N SER A 249 0.31 -6.05 25.21
CA SER A 249 1.49 -5.65 26.00
C SER A 249 1.67 -4.12 26.08
N GLY A 250 1.28 -3.40 25.04
CA GLY A 250 1.26 -1.95 24.98
C GLY A 250 2.59 -1.27 24.64
N PRO A 251 2.62 0.06 24.62
CA PRO A 251 3.76 0.83 24.13
C PRO A 251 4.97 0.85 25.06
N ALA A 252 4.85 0.34 26.29
CA ALA A 252 5.96 0.24 27.24
C ALA A 252 6.73 -1.10 27.13
N ASP A 253 6.34 -1.98 26.21
CA ASP A 253 7.01 -3.25 26.02
C ASP A 253 8.44 -3.06 25.47
N LYS A 254 9.41 -3.73 26.10
CA LYS A 254 10.83 -3.63 25.77
C LYS A 254 11.16 -4.03 24.33
N ARG A 255 10.33 -4.85 23.67
CA ARG A 255 10.53 -5.27 22.27
C ARG A 255 10.58 -4.08 21.32
N LEU A 256 9.87 -2.99 21.61
CA LEU A 256 9.90 -1.81 20.75
C LEU A 256 11.31 -1.22 20.58
N GLY A 257 12.21 -1.42 21.56
CA GLY A 257 13.61 -1.00 21.49
C GLY A 257 14.57 -2.06 20.94
N GLN A 258 14.10 -3.24 20.55
CA GLN A 258 14.93 -4.30 19.98
C GLN A 258 15.15 -4.07 18.48
N LEU A 259 16.31 -4.49 18.00
CA LEU A 259 16.70 -4.39 16.59
C LEU A 259 16.62 -5.72 15.85
N ASP A 260 16.14 -6.79 16.50
CA ASP A 260 15.95 -8.11 15.89
C ASP A 260 14.53 -8.23 15.29
N THR A 261 14.21 -9.42 14.76
CA THR A 261 12.87 -9.71 14.21
C THR A 261 11.75 -9.45 15.22
N ALA A 262 11.96 -9.74 16.50
CA ALA A 262 10.92 -9.53 17.51
C ALA A 262 10.61 -8.04 17.71
N GLY A 263 11.64 -7.19 17.64
CA GLY A 263 11.48 -5.74 17.68
C GLY A 263 10.77 -5.19 16.45
N MET A 264 11.16 -5.63 15.25
CA MET A 264 10.49 -5.21 14.01
C MET A 264 9.02 -5.64 13.99
N ASP A 265 8.72 -6.89 14.34
CA ASP A 265 7.37 -7.41 14.46
C ASP A 265 6.51 -6.59 15.44
N TYR A 266 7.10 -6.17 16.55
CA TYR A 266 6.39 -5.39 17.56
C TYR A 266 6.09 -3.97 17.07
N TYR A 267 7.05 -3.33 16.39
CA TYR A 267 6.88 -2.05 15.72
C TYR A 267 5.77 -2.11 14.66
N ILE A 268 5.77 -3.13 13.79
CA ILE A 268 4.74 -3.33 12.76
C ILE A 268 3.38 -3.57 13.42
N GLY A 269 3.30 -4.41 14.46
CA GLY A 269 2.08 -4.66 15.22
C GLY A 269 1.47 -3.38 15.80
N MET A 270 2.31 -2.49 16.35
CA MET A 270 1.89 -1.17 16.83
C MET A 270 1.31 -0.28 15.72
N ALA A 271 2.00 -0.19 14.59
CA ALA A 271 1.57 0.63 13.46
C ALA A 271 0.20 0.16 12.92
N LEU A 272 0.03 -1.16 12.75
CA LEU A 272 -1.22 -1.76 12.28
C LEU A 272 -2.36 -1.63 13.29
N ASP A 273 -2.09 -1.78 14.59
CA ASP A 273 -3.08 -1.56 15.66
C ASP A 273 -3.51 -0.08 15.70
N THR A 274 -2.59 0.85 15.47
CA THR A 274 -2.89 2.29 15.40
C THR A 274 -3.87 2.60 14.26
N ASP A 275 -3.63 2.10 13.05
CA ASP A 275 -4.55 2.23 11.90
C ASP A 275 -5.92 1.61 12.22
N GLU A 276 -5.95 0.44 12.84
CA GLU A 276 -7.20 -0.25 13.19
C GLU A 276 -8.03 0.50 14.24
N VAL A 277 -7.37 0.97 15.29
CA VAL A 277 -8.00 1.53 16.49
C VAL A 277 -8.43 2.98 16.27
N PHE A 278 -7.56 3.79 15.68
CA PHE A 278 -7.75 5.24 15.54
C PHE A 278 -8.14 5.66 14.12
N GLY A 279 -8.03 4.74 13.16
CA GLY A 279 -8.31 5.00 11.75
C GLY A 279 -7.13 5.58 10.99
N SER A 280 -7.19 5.45 9.67
CA SER A 280 -6.09 5.75 8.76
C SER A 280 -5.69 7.24 8.74
N LYS A 281 -6.59 8.17 9.09
CA LYS A 281 -6.26 9.60 9.21
C LYS A 281 -5.21 9.86 10.31
N VAL A 282 -5.44 9.34 11.52
CA VAL A 282 -4.50 9.50 12.65
C VAL A 282 -3.21 8.77 12.35
N PHE A 283 -3.30 7.54 11.85
CA PHE A 283 -2.15 6.73 11.47
C PHE A 283 -1.30 7.41 10.38
N SER A 284 -1.91 7.91 9.31
CA SER A 284 -1.25 8.66 8.24
C SER A 284 -0.54 9.90 8.76
N PHE A 285 -1.22 10.68 9.60
CA PHE A 285 -0.57 11.84 10.22
C PHE A 285 0.69 11.42 10.97
N ALA A 286 0.62 10.36 11.79
CA ALA A 286 1.78 9.87 12.52
C ALA A 286 2.91 9.39 11.59
N LEU A 287 2.58 8.60 10.56
CA LEU A 287 3.55 8.04 9.61
C LEU A 287 4.34 9.14 8.86
N TYR A 288 3.68 10.25 8.51
CA TYR A 288 4.32 11.33 7.75
C TYR A 288 4.91 12.46 8.61
N HIS A 289 4.82 12.36 9.93
CA HIS A 289 5.44 13.30 10.87
C HIS A 289 6.41 12.58 11.81
N LEU A 290 7.04 11.50 11.31
CA LEU A 290 8.15 10.87 12.01
C LEU A 290 9.32 11.85 12.08
N GLU A 291 9.80 12.10 13.29
CA GLU A 291 10.93 13.01 13.54
C GLU A 291 12.28 12.31 13.36
N ASP A 292 12.29 10.97 13.32
CA ASP A 292 13.48 10.13 13.19
C ASP A 292 13.10 8.73 12.66
N ILE A 293 14.10 7.91 12.33
CA ILE A 293 13.98 6.55 11.78
C ILE A 293 13.91 5.47 12.87
N THR A 294 13.57 5.81 14.11
CA THR A 294 13.49 4.83 15.22
C THR A 294 12.05 4.36 15.47
N PRO A 295 11.83 3.14 16.01
CA PRO A 295 10.49 2.70 16.41
C PRO A 295 9.80 3.64 17.42
N GLN A 296 10.58 4.28 18.29
CA GLN A 296 10.09 5.25 19.27
C GLN A 296 9.54 6.53 18.61
N ALA A 297 10.06 6.91 17.45
CA ALA A 297 9.57 8.07 16.71
C ALA A 297 8.09 7.89 16.32
N LEU A 298 7.66 6.67 15.96
CA LEU A 298 6.26 6.39 15.66
C LEU A 298 5.36 6.51 16.90
N VAL A 299 5.80 6.04 18.07
CA VAL A 299 5.04 6.24 19.32
C VAL A 299 4.81 7.73 19.59
N ASN A 300 5.86 8.53 19.43
CA ASN A 300 5.80 9.96 19.63
C ASN A 300 4.86 10.62 18.62
N ALA A 301 4.96 10.26 17.35
CA ALA A 301 4.12 10.78 16.28
C ALA A 301 2.63 10.39 16.46
N VAL A 302 2.32 9.17 16.89
CA VAL A 302 0.95 8.73 17.20
C VAL A 302 0.36 9.54 18.36
N ARG A 303 1.14 9.75 19.43
CA ARG A 303 0.73 10.60 20.54
C ARG A 303 0.43 12.03 20.06
N ASN A 304 1.31 12.60 19.24
CA ASN A 304 1.12 13.95 18.71
C ASN A 304 -0.14 14.02 17.82
N ALA A 305 -0.34 13.05 16.93
CA ALA A 305 -1.54 12.94 16.09
C ALA A 305 -2.82 12.92 16.92
N ILE A 306 -2.87 12.09 17.97
CA ILE A 306 -4.03 11.96 18.85
C ILE A 306 -4.27 13.24 19.66
N PHE A 307 -3.20 13.94 20.09
CA PHE A 307 -3.34 15.17 20.87
C PHE A 307 -3.90 16.35 20.06
N LEU A 308 -3.84 16.30 18.73
CA LEU A 308 -4.48 17.27 17.83
C LEU A 308 -5.99 17.04 17.70
N GLU A 309 -6.48 15.85 18.03
CA GLU A 309 -7.90 15.53 17.93
C GLU A 309 -8.63 15.93 19.22
N THR A 310 -9.71 16.70 19.08
CA THR A 310 -10.59 17.07 20.20
C THR A 310 -11.65 16.00 20.47
N GLU A 311 -12.01 15.24 19.43
CA GLU A 311 -12.90 14.10 19.46
C GLU A 311 -12.28 12.95 18.69
N LEU A 312 -12.11 11.80 19.35
CA LEU A 312 -11.46 10.63 18.78
C LEU A 312 -12.38 9.42 18.88
N LYS A 313 -12.71 8.83 17.73
CA LYS A 313 -13.37 7.53 17.66
C LYS A 313 -12.33 6.43 17.85
N ILE A 314 -12.55 5.55 18.81
CA ILE A 314 -11.59 4.52 19.24
C ILE A 314 -12.27 3.16 19.15
N LYS A 315 -11.74 2.23 18.36
CA LYS A 315 -12.15 0.81 18.44
C LYS A 315 -11.54 0.14 19.67
N LEU A 316 -12.30 -0.75 20.31
CA LEU A 316 -11.86 -1.40 21.55
C LEU A 316 -11.39 -2.84 21.31
N PRO A 317 -10.40 -3.33 22.07
CA PRO A 317 -9.62 -2.60 23.09
C PRO A 317 -8.46 -1.80 22.50
N ALA A 318 -8.00 -0.76 23.21
CA ALA A 318 -7.01 0.20 22.71
C ALA A 318 -6.01 0.67 23.78
N TRP A 319 -4.78 1.00 23.35
CA TRP A 319 -3.84 1.80 24.15
C TRP A 319 -3.91 3.25 23.69
N VAL A 320 -4.44 4.14 24.54
CA VAL A 320 -4.73 5.53 24.19
C VAL A 320 -3.72 6.44 24.89
N PRO A 321 -2.90 7.23 24.17
CA PRO A 321 -2.08 8.26 24.80
C PRO A 321 -2.98 9.39 25.28
N LEU A 322 -2.90 9.73 26.57
CA LEU A 322 -3.60 10.85 27.17
C LEU A 322 -2.59 11.88 27.69
N ALA A 323 -2.90 13.16 27.50
CA ALA A 323 -2.19 14.28 28.11
C ALA A 323 -2.89 14.68 29.42
N PRO A 324 -2.26 15.49 30.28
CA PRO A 324 -2.98 16.10 31.40
C PRO A 324 -4.10 17.01 30.90
N ASP A 325 -5.35 16.57 31.09
CA ASP A 325 -6.56 17.30 30.68
C ASP A 325 -7.81 16.69 31.34
N THR A 326 -8.97 17.28 31.06
CA THR A 326 -10.27 16.69 31.32
C THR A 326 -10.75 15.97 30.07
N TYR A 327 -11.27 14.75 30.23
CA TYR A 327 -11.79 13.94 29.16
C TYR A 327 -13.20 13.44 29.49
N SER A 328 -13.94 13.04 28.46
CA SER A 328 -15.18 12.26 28.62
C SER A 328 -15.22 11.14 27.58
N VAL A 329 -15.86 10.03 27.93
CA VAL A 329 -16.07 8.90 27.00
C VAL A 329 -17.57 8.80 26.74
N SER A 330 -17.94 8.69 25.46
CA SER A 330 -19.32 8.46 25.02
C SER A 330 -19.41 7.27 24.07
N GLY A 331 -20.56 6.61 24.01
CA GLY A 331 -20.77 5.45 23.13
C GLY A 331 -22.02 4.65 23.50
N PRO A 332 -22.17 3.43 22.95
CA PRO A 332 -23.26 2.52 23.30
C PRO A 332 -23.33 2.21 24.80
N ALA A 333 -24.51 1.82 25.28
CA ALA A 333 -24.72 1.40 26.66
C ALA A 333 -23.83 0.20 27.03
N GLY A 334 -23.21 0.28 28.20
CA GLY A 334 -22.32 -0.75 28.74
C GLY A 334 -21.29 -0.17 29.69
N LYS A 335 -20.20 -0.91 29.94
CA LYS A 335 -19.11 -0.44 30.82
C LYS A 335 -17.77 -0.60 30.12
N VAL A 336 -16.95 0.44 30.19
CA VAL A 336 -15.55 0.40 29.77
C VAL A 336 -14.63 0.68 30.95
N LEU A 337 -13.40 0.18 30.90
CA LEU A 337 -12.32 0.50 31.84
C LEU A 337 -11.27 1.32 31.13
N LEU A 338 -10.89 2.44 31.74
CA LEU A 338 -9.66 3.15 31.46
C LEU A 338 -8.65 2.80 32.56
N ASP A 339 -7.67 1.96 32.25
CA ASP A 339 -6.86 1.19 33.20
C ASP A 339 -7.76 0.43 34.19
N VAL A 340 -7.92 0.97 35.40
CA VAL A 340 -8.75 0.44 36.49
C VAL A 340 -10.02 1.25 36.74
N ARG A 341 -10.19 2.40 36.06
CA ARG A 341 -11.32 3.31 36.27
C ARG A 341 -12.52 2.90 35.41
N PRO A 342 -13.66 2.53 36.02
CA PRO A 342 -14.88 2.25 35.27
C PRO A 342 -15.51 3.54 34.73
N LEU A 343 -16.00 3.48 33.50
CA LEU A 343 -16.72 4.55 32.81
C LEU A 343 -17.99 3.97 32.16
N ASP A 344 -19.06 4.76 32.12
CA ASP A 344 -20.31 4.44 31.41
C ASP A 344 -20.41 5.31 30.15
N PRO A 345 -20.16 4.76 28.94
CA PRO A 345 -20.21 5.54 27.71
C PRO A 345 -21.61 6.10 27.39
N SER A 346 -22.69 5.57 27.97
CA SER A 346 -24.04 6.12 27.78
C SER A 346 -24.33 7.34 28.66
N LYS A 347 -23.49 7.59 29.67
CA LYS A 347 -23.58 8.74 30.58
C LYS A 347 -22.22 9.45 30.67
N PRO A 348 -21.83 10.20 29.62
CA PRO A 348 -20.49 10.78 29.51
C PRO A 348 -20.17 11.67 30.70
N THR A 349 -19.32 11.17 31.61
CA THR A 349 -18.92 11.88 32.82
C THR A 349 -17.48 12.37 32.67
N PRO A 350 -17.20 13.67 32.90
CA PRO A 350 -15.85 14.18 32.84
C PRO A 350 -14.91 13.49 33.84
N PHE A 351 -13.68 13.24 33.43
CA PHE A 351 -12.61 12.77 34.29
C PHE A 351 -11.29 13.46 33.98
N LYS A 352 -10.50 13.71 35.02
CA LYS A 352 -9.19 14.34 34.88
C LYS A 352 -8.09 13.30 34.72
N VAL A 353 -7.23 13.50 33.73
CA VAL A 353 -5.93 12.84 33.60
C VAL A 353 -4.89 13.78 34.18
N LEU A 354 -4.10 13.29 35.15
CA LEU A 354 -3.13 14.12 35.87
C LEU A 354 -1.72 14.02 35.30
N ALA A 355 -1.34 12.83 34.83
CA ALA A 355 -0.03 12.56 34.26
C ALA A 355 -0.18 12.06 32.81
N PRO A 356 0.69 12.50 31.89
CA PRO A 356 0.68 12.00 30.52
C PRO A 356 1.03 10.52 30.50
N GLY A 357 0.50 9.79 29.52
CA GLY A 357 0.90 8.41 29.28
C GLY A 357 -0.14 7.62 28.50
N PHE A 358 0.24 6.41 28.10
CA PHE A 358 -0.69 5.49 27.49
C PHE A 358 -1.56 4.82 28.55
N LYS A 359 -2.85 4.76 28.25
CA LYS A 359 -3.89 4.22 29.12
C LYS A 359 -4.65 3.13 28.37
N ARG A 360 -4.94 2.03 29.05
CA ARG A 360 -5.62 0.90 28.43
C ARG A 360 -7.13 1.13 28.48
N LEU A 361 -7.77 1.23 27.34
CA LEU A 361 -9.22 1.34 27.22
C LEU A 361 -9.81 0.02 26.73
N LYS A 362 -10.69 -0.62 27.50
CA LYS A 362 -11.32 -1.90 27.14
C LYS A 362 -12.77 -1.99 27.57
N ALA A 363 -13.59 -2.73 26.83
CA ALA A 363 -14.95 -3.08 27.27
C ALA A 363 -14.90 -4.10 28.42
N VAL A 364 -15.80 -3.96 29.39
CA VAL A 364 -16.00 -4.92 30.50
C VAL A 364 -17.27 -5.72 30.30
N SER A 365 -18.31 -5.06 29.83
CA SER A 365 -19.63 -5.65 29.64
C SER A 365 -20.36 -4.94 28.51
N GLY A 366 -21.16 -5.68 27.77
CA GLY A 366 -21.81 -5.20 26.56
C GLY A 366 -20.91 -5.34 25.33
N ASN A 367 -21.51 -5.53 24.17
CA ASN A 367 -20.79 -5.52 22.89
C ASN A 367 -20.51 -4.07 22.48
N ILE A 368 -19.45 -3.48 23.02
CA ILE A 368 -19.02 -2.10 22.73
C ILE A 368 -17.82 -2.16 21.78
N PRO A 369 -18.01 -2.16 20.45
CA PRO A 369 -16.91 -2.27 19.49
C PRO A 369 -16.09 -0.98 19.41
N SER A 370 -16.68 0.16 19.78
CA SER A 370 -16.00 1.46 19.76
C SER A 370 -16.63 2.45 20.72
N VAL A 371 -15.85 3.46 21.12
CA VAL A 371 -16.30 4.63 21.86
C VAL A 371 -15.74 5.91 21.23
N VAL A 372 -16.25 7.05 21.69
CA VAL A 372 -15.76 8.38 21.33
C VAL A 372 -15.18 9.02 22.59
N LEU A 373 -13.89 9.34 22.56
CA LEU A 373 -13.19 10.07 23.60
C LEU A 373 -13.12 11.55 23.22
N ARG A 374 -13.58 12.43 24.11
CA ARG A 374 -13.49 13.89 23.94
C ARG A 374 -12.50 14.48 24.92
N ARG A 375 -11.67 15.40 24.45
CA ARG A 375 -10.72 16.19 25.25
C ARG A 375 -11.29 17.58 25.51
N GLY A 376 -11.15 18.08 26.74
CA GLY A 376 -11.70 19.35 27.21
C GLY A 376 -13.07 19.21 27.88
N ALA A 377 -13.53 20.30 28.51
CA ALA A 377 -14.85 20.34 29.14
C ALA A 377 -15.95 20.11 28.08
N PRO A 378 -16.99 19.32 28.37
CA PRO A 378 -18.15 19.25 27.49
C PRO A 378 -18.69 20.68 27.33
N LYS A 379 -18.81 21.16 26.08
CA LYS A 379 -19.55 22.38 25.80
C LYS A 379 -20.96 22.14 26.35
N LYS A 380 -21.34 22.90 27.37
CA LYS A 380 -22.69 22.84 27.96
C LYS A 380 -23.74 23.22 26.93
#